data_AF-A0A842M8W5-F1
#
_entry.id   AF-A0A842M8W5-F1
#
_cell.length_a   1.000
_cell.length_b   1.000
_cell.length_c   1.000
_cell.angle_alpha   90.00
_cell.angle_beta   90.00
_cell.angle_gamma   90.00
#
_symmetry.space_group_name_H-M   'P 1'
#
loop_
_entity.id
_entity.type
_entity.pdbx_description
1 polymer ?
#
loop_
_entity_poly.entity_id
_entity_poly.type
_entity_poly.pdbx_seq_one_letter_code
_entity_poly.pdbx_strand_id
1 'polypeptide(L)'
;MDLNFIVGGPQGGGIETAGLLAVRALAAQGLEVFADREYHSNIKGKHSYSHIRASEKRIRSIKYPVDFLGALDVETLATHYHELKREGMLVHGTGLSRKQLTKIPSMDIHRMERLKADLENIGDTVEELDEWLERGGMTVLALPFAEIISDEAEQSPPMIERVMNTALTTTLLRAAGIPLKTVVEAIEALFKEKEEVKTLNISVATAVSKSLDETAGGKRLKIAPNIPQPAEKGKRMLVAGNDAVAVGKLVGGLRLQTYYPITPAADESFVIEQHSVLLDSDDKTLGSPIVIQAEDEISAICMAIGGALTGVRSATCTSGPGFSLMVEGIGWAGNNEVPVVITYYQRGGPSTGLPTRHSQSDLLFSLNAGHGEFSRIVLASGDHEEAMNDAIKCMNYAEKYQVPVIHLLDKGIANCVTTVRPSLVKEIVRGKRDASGQDYRRFALADDQISPRAYLGESLMWYTGDEHDEAGHISEDPQTRRMMYEKRMGKREKILKETPDEDKAVLFGEQDYEDLIITWGITTGAAVDAIPELASKGYRAAVLQLRMMDPFPSDHVAGILSKAENLISIEANYLGQLAELVKWKCGADVRKRVLKYTGRLITQDEVVHAFDRIKSGETRIVLSGGE
;
A
#
# COMPACT_ATOMS: atom_id res chain seq x y z
N MET A 1 10.26 19.97 9.80
CA MET A 1 10.33 18.89 10.82
C MET A 1 10.11 17.53 10.14
N ASP A 2 10.75 16.47 10.62
CA ASP A 2 10.59 15.08 10.14
C ASP A 2 10.72 14.13 11.35
N LEU A 3 9.60 13.54 11.78
CA LEU A 3 9.49 12.72 13.00
C LEU A 3 9.21 11.26 12.63
N ASN A 4 9.89 10.34 13.28
CA ASN A 4 9.86 8.91 12.99
C ASN A 4 9.60 8.14 14.29
N PHE A 5 8.61 7.28 14.28
CA PHE A 5 8.15 6.52 15.44
C PHE A 5 8.07 5.05 15.12
N ILE A 6 8.39 4.21 16.10
CA ILE A 6 7.93 2.82 16.15
C ILE A 6 7.13 2.62 17.43
N VAL A 7 5.97 1.98 17.29
CA VAL A 7 5.19 1.49 18.43
C VAL A 7 4.95 0.00 18.23
N GLY A 8 5.40 -0.82 19.17
CA GLY A 8 5.34 -2.27 19.06
C GLY A 8 4.74 -2.99 20.27
N GLY A 9 4.32 -4.23 20.02
CA GLY A 9 3.89 -5.18 21.03
C GLY A 9 3.11 -6.35 20.44
N PRO A 10 2.42 -7.14 21.29
CA PRO A 10 1.83 -8.40 20.86
C PRO A 10 0.56 -8.17 20.02
N GLN A 11 0.37 -8.99 18.99
CA GLN A 11 -0.87 -9.03 18.22
C GLN A 11 -2.06 -9.35 19.15
N GLY A 12 -3.11 -8.54 19.05
CA GLY A 12 -4.25 -8.56 19.97
C GLY A 12 -4.13 -7.61 21.16
N GLY A 13 -2.95 -7.01 21.40
CA GLY A 13 -2.68 -6.02 22.46
C GLY A 13 -3.01 -4.57 22.09
N GLY A 14 -3.72 -4.33 20.98
CA GLY A 14 -4.15 -2.98 20.58
C GLY A 14 -3.07 -2.12 19.89
N ILE A 15 -2.05 -2.72 19.29
CA ILE A 15 -0.99 -2.01 18.53
C ILE A 15 -1.54 -1.24 17.35
N GLU A 16 -2.49 -1.80 16.61
CA GLU A 16 -3.15 -1.12 15.50
C GLU A 16 -3.86 0.16 15.98
N THR A 17 -4.55 0.08 17.12
CA THR A 17 -5.21 1.23 17.74
C THR A 17 -4.22 2.30 18.18
N ALA A 18 -3.07 1.91 18.75
CA ALA A 18 -1.99 2.84 19.08
C ALA A 18 -1.41 3.52 17.83
N GLY A 19 -1.13 2.75 16.77
CA GLY A 19 -0.65 3.28 15.50
C GLY A 19 -1.64 4.28 14.90
N LEU A 20 -2.93 3.94 14.85
CA LEU A 20 -3.97 4.84 14.34
C LEU A 20 -4.15 6.09 15.20
N LEU A 21 -4.03 5.99 16.53
CA LEU A 21 -4.05 7.13 17.43
C LEU A 21 -2.89 8.09 17.10
N ALA A 22 -1.67 7.57 16.97
CA ALA A 22 -0.50 8.36 16.62
C ALA A 22 -0.67 9.04 15.25
N VAL A 23 -1.05 8.28 14.23
CA VAL A 23 -1.26 8.80 12.87
C VAL A 23 -2.33 9.89 12.85
N ARG A 24 -3.46 9.69 13.53
CA ARG A 24 -4.55 10.69 13.61
C ARG A 24 -4.11 11.96 14.31
N ALA A 25 -3.41 11.85 15.44
CA ALA A 25 -2.91 13.01 16.18
C ALA A 25 -1.90 13.83 15.37
N LEU A 26 -0.95 13.14 14.71
CA LEU A 26 0.06 13.78 13.85
C LEU A 26 -0.58 14.49 12.65
N ALA A 27 -1.54 13.83 11.98
CA ALA A 27 -2.26 14.43 10.85
C ALA A 27 -3.15 15.62 11.28
N ALA A 28 -3.82 15.51 12.43
CA ALA A 28 -4.61 16.60 13.02
C ALA A 28 -3.73 17.81 13.37
N GLN A 29 -2.47 17.59 13.73
CA GLN A 29 -1.49 18.65 13.98
C GLN A 29 -0.94 19.32 12.71
N GLY A 30 -1.44 18.96 11.51
CA GLY A 30 -0.99 19.59 10.26
C GLY A 30 0.02 18.78 9.47
N LEU A 31 0.60 17.71 10.03
CA LEU A 31 1.65 16.95 9.37
C LEU A 31 1.11 16.04 8.26
N GLU A 32 1.91 15.84 7.21
CA GLU A 32 1.75 14.71 6.30
C GLU A 32 2.26 13.45 7.02
N VAL A 33 1.55 12.33 6.91
CA VAL A 33 1.88 11.10 7.64
C VAL A 33 1.96 9.92 6.68
N PHE A 34 2.91 9.04 6.91
CA PHE A 34 3.03 7.74 6.25
C PHE A 34 3.31 6.68 7.32
N ALA A 35 2.45 5.67 7.42
CA ALA A 35 2.56 4.65 8.45
C ALA A 35 2.45 3.25 7.85
N ASP A 36 3.46 2.43 8.09
CA ASP A 36 3.44 1.01 7.76
C ASP A 36 3.04 0.17 8.99
N ARG A 37 2.33 -0.93 8.73
CA ARG A 37 1.86 -1.87 9.75
C ARG A 37 2.43 -3.24 9.46
N GLU A 38 3.18 -3.77 10.41
CA GLU A 38 3.84 -5.06 10.28
C GLU A 38 3.36 -6.05 11.32
N TYR A 39 2.87 -7.19 10.83
CA TYR A 39 2.24 -8.24 11.64
C TYR A 39 2.49 -9.62 11.03
N HIS A 40 2.41 -10.66 11.85
CA HIS A 40 2.58 -12.03 11.40
C HIS A 40 1.26 -12.60 10.89
N SER A 41 1.32 -13.69 10.12
CA SER A 41 0.15 -14.51 9.78
C SER A 41 -0.34 -15.29 11.00
N ASN A 42 -0.77 -14.56 12.01
CA ASN A 42 -1.15 -15.02 13.34
C ASN A 42 -2.23 -14.06 13.88
N ILE A 43 -3.18 -14.59 14.66
CA ILE A 43 -4.30 -13.78 15.18
C ILE A 43 -3.94 -13.10 16.51
N LYS A 44 -3.20 -13.78 17.39
CA LYS A 44 -2.79 -13.24 18.70
C LYS A 44 -1.44 -13.81 19.16
N GLY A 45 -0.64 -12.94 19.78
CA GLY A 45 0.54 -13.31 20.55
C GLY A 45 1.89 -13.09 19.87
N LYS A 46 1.98 -13.18 18.53
CA LYS A 46 3.21 -12.79 17.81
C LYS A 46 3.42 -11.27 17.86
N HIS A 47 4.67 -10.82 17.71
CA HIS A 47 5.00 -9.40 17.64
C HIS A 47 4.39 -8.70 16.42
N SER A 48 3.97 -7.46 16.65
CA SER A 48 3.52 -6.51 15.63
C SER A 48 3.96 -5.10 15.97
N TYR A 49 4.15 -4.26 14.95
CA TYR A 49 4.51 -2.86 15.15
C TYR A 49 3.91 -1.95 14.08
N SER A 50 3.80 -0.68 14.42
CA SER A 50 3.51 0.42 13.49
C SER A 50 4.75 1.30 13.35
N HIS A 51 5.25 1.46 12.12
CA HIS A 51 6.36 2.37 11.80
C HIS A 51 5.80 3.60 11.12
N ILE A 52 5.91 4.75 11.78
CA ILE A 52 5.21 5.98 11.41
C ILE A 52 6.24 7.07 11.13
N ARG A 53 6.11 7.74 9.99
CA ARG A 53 6.82 8.97 9.67
C ARG A 53 5.83 10.11 9.53
N ALA A 54 6.16 11.28 10.07
CA ALA A 54 5.36 12.49 9.95
C ALA A 54 6.24 13.71 9.66
N SER A 55 5.81 14.54 8.71
CA SER A 55 6.61 15.66 8.22
C SER A 55 5.73 16.86 7.84
N GLU A 56 6.31 18.05 7.87
CA GLU A 56 5.66 19.25 7.32
C GLU A 56 5.67 19.25 5.78
N LYS A 57 6.59 18.48 5.20
CA LYS A 57 6.70 18.29 3.75
C LYS A 57 5.99 17.00 3.36
N ARG A 58 5.57 16.91 2.09
CA ARG A 58 5.07 15.66 1.53
C ARG A 58 6.15 14.57 1.64
N ILE A 59 5.76 13.45 2.21
CA ILE A 59 6.55 12.22 2.38
C ILE A 59 5.77 11.06 1.75
N ARG A 60 6.48 10.03 1.31
CA ARG A 60 5.92 8.86 0.60
C ARG A 60 6.48 7.53 1.10
N SER A 61 7.35 7.56 2.10
CA SER A 61 8.03 6.38 2.62
C SER A 61 8.42 6.52 4.08
N ILE A 62 8.60 5.37 4.73
CA ILE A 62 9.26 5.26 6.03
C ILE A 62 10.79 5.36 5.89
N LYS A 63 11.47 5.67 7.00
CA LYS A 63 12.93 5.67 7.08
C LYS A 63 13.44 5.28 8.47
N TYR A 64 14.70 4.89 8.51
CA TYR A 64 15.50 4.67 9.72
C TYR A 64 16.68 5.67 9.79
N PRO A 65 17.28 5.84 10.98
CA PRO A 65 16.80 5.40 12.30
C PRO A 65 15.56 6.21 12.77
N VAL A 66 14.84 5.71 13.78
CA VAL A 66 13.64 6.37 14.33
C VAL A 66 13.96 7.32 15.49
N ASP A 67 13.14 8.36 15.64
CA ASP A 67 13.30 9.35 16.71
C ASP A 67 12.73 8.84 18.05
N PHE A 68 11.65 8.07 17.98
CA PHE A 68 10.89 7.60 19.14
C PHE A 68 10.57 6.11 19.02
N LEU A 69 10.87 5.34 20.05
CA LEU A 69 10.50 3.93 20.16
C LEU A 69 9.60 3.73 21.37
N GLY A 70 8.41 3.17 21.15
CA GLY A 70 7.49 2.77 22.20
C GLY A 70 7.34 1.26 22.28
N ALA A 71 7.60 0.69 23.46
CA ALA A 71 7.49 -0.74 23.70
C ALA A 71 6.40 -1.08 24.73
N LEU A 72 5.40 -1.85 24.32
CA LEU A 72 4.43 -2.45 25.24
C LEU A 72 4.93 -3.76 25.85
N ASP A 73 5.93 -4.39 25.25
CA ASP A 73 6.51 -5.65 25.71
C ASP A 73 8.02 -5.72 25.51
N VAL A 74 8.61 -6.81 26.01
CA VAL A 74 10.05 -7.07 25.92
C VAL A 74 10.46 -7.41 24.49
N GLU A 75 9.57 -8.02 23.71
CA GLU A 75 9.86 -8.38 22.31
C GLU A 75 10.03 -7.16 21.43
N THR A 76 9.29 -6.09 21.67
CA THR A 76 9.48 -4.82 20.97
C THR A 76 10.86 -4.24 21.23
N LEU A 77 11.31 -4.24 22.49
CA LEU A 77 12.65 -3.78 22.85
C LEU A 77 13.72 -4.61 22.16
N ALA A 78 13.64 -5.93 22.32
CA ALA A 78 14.58 -6.88 21.73
C ALA A 78 14.63 -6.82 20.19
N THR A 79 13.53 -6.42 19.55
CA THR A 79 13.45 -6.33 18.09
C THR A 79 13.94 -5.00 17.54
N HIS A 80 13.69 -3.88 18.23
CA HIS A 80 13.81 -2.54 17.63
C HIS A 80 14.83 -1.60 18.29
N TYR A 81 15.51 -2.01 19.36
CA TYR A 81 16.44 -1.12 20.08
C TYR A 81 17.54 -0.52 19.18
N HIS A 82 18.02 -1.27 18.18
CA HIS A 82 19.07 -0.84 17.25
C HIS A 82 18.57 0.15 16.18
N GLU A 83 17.26 0.29 16.05
CA GLU A 83 16.63 1.21 15.09
C GLU A 83 16.48 2.62 15.66
N LEU A 84 16.68 2.81 16.97
CA LEU A 84 16.59 4.11 17.63
C LEU A 84 17.83 4.97 17.30
N LYS A 85 17.58 6.21 16.87
CA LYS A 85 18.66 7.15 16.55
C LYS A 85 19.44 7.56 17.81
N ARG A 86 20.67 8.06 17.63
CA ARG A 86 21.37 8.81 18.68
C ARG A 86 20.56 10.05 19.06
N GLU A 87 20.47 10.37 20.35
CA GLU A 87 19.54 11.37 20.90
C GLU A 87 18.05 11.05 20.70
N GLY A 88 17.71 9.83 20.27
CA GLY A 88 16.33 9.34 20.24
C GLY A 88 15.82 8.99 21.64
N MET A 89 14.51 8.75 21.74
CA MET A 89 13.86 8.41 23.00
C MET A 89 13.17 7.05 22.96
N LEU A 90 13.49 6.21 23.93
CA LEU A 90 12.76 4.98 24.23
C LEU A 90 11.73 5.24 25.34
N VAL A 91 10.51 4.75 25.16
CA VAL A 91 9.44 4.76 26.18
C VAL A 91 8.93 3.35 26.42
N HIS A 92 8.86 2.94 27.68
CA HIS A 92 8.25 1.69 28.09
C HIS A 92 7.71 1.76 29.52
N GLY A 93 7.01 0.71 29.95
CA GLY A 93 6.54 0.58 31.34
C GLY A 93 7.64 0.11 32.29
N THR A 94 7.65 0.61 33.53
CA THR A 94 8.57 0.15 34.61
C THR A 94 8.42 -1.35 34.92
N GLY A 95 7.25 -1.93 34.66
CA GLY A 95 6.99 -3.36 34.79
C GLY A 95 7.81 -4.26 33.86
N LEU A 96 8.56 -3.69 32.90
CA LEU A 96 9.43 -4.43 31.99
C LEU A 96 10.89 -4.51 32.46
N SER A 97 11.37 -3.61 33.33
CA SER A 97 12.81 -3.41 33.61
C SER A 97 13.57 -4.68 34.05
N ARG A 98 12.95 -5.54 34.86
CA ARG A 98 13.58 -6.78 35.36
C ARG A 98 13.39 -8.00 34.44
N LYS A 99 12.72 -7.85 33.30
CA LYS A 99 12.48 -8.97 32.38
C LYS A 99 13.71 -9.22 31.50
N GLN A 100 13.87 -10.47 31.09
CA GLN A 100 14.97 -10.91 30.25
C GLN A 100 14.61 -10.81 28.76
N LEU A 101 15.51 -10.25 27.96
CA LEU A 101 15.42 -10.07 26.51
C LEU A 101 15.53 -11.42 25.78
N THR A 102 16.15 -12.43 26.37
CA THR A 102 16.19 -13.79 25.79
C THR A 102 14.98 -14.68 26.15
N LYS A 103 14.10 -14.24 27.06
CA LYS A 103 12.91 -15.00 27.47
C LYS A 103 11.65 -14.60 26.70
N ILE A 104 11.71 -14.77 25.37
CA ILE A 104 10.62 -14.41 24.46
C ILE A 104 10.19 -15.65 23.66
N PRO A 105 9.16 -16.40 24.11
CA PRO A 105 8.72 -17.61 23.41
C PRO A 105 8.18 -17.38 21.99
N SER A 106 7.71 -16.16 21.70
CA SER A 106 7.14 -15.75 20.42
C SER A 106 8.19 -15.41 19.36
N MET A 107 9.44 -15.13 19.75
CA MET A 107 10.49 -14.71 18.83
C MET A 107 10.97 -15.88 17.96
N ASP A 108 11.28 -15.59 16.71
CA ASP A 108 11.86 -16.57 15.79
C ASP A 108 13.26 -17.01 16.27
N ILE A 109 13.61 -18.29 16.05
CA ILE A 109 14.88 -18.87 16.52
C ILE A 109 16.08 -18.13 15.95
N HIS A 110 16.07 -17.80 14.65
CA HIS A 110 17.18 -17.09 14.03
C HIS A 110 17.26 -15.64 14.47
N ARG A 111 16.13 -15.00 14.77
CA ARG A 111 16.14 -13.66 15.37
C ARG A 111 16.70 -13.70 16.78
N MET A 112 16.34 -14.71 17.57
CA MET A 112 16.84 -14.94 18.92
C MET A 112 18.36 -15.24 18.93
N GLU A 113 18.87 -15.95 17.93
CA GLU A 113 20.32 -16.17 17.75
C GLU A 113 21.06 -14.85 17.51
N ARG A 114 20.55 -14.00 16.61
CA ARG A 114 21.12 -12.67 16.37
C ARG A 114 21.05 -11.79 17.63
N LEU A 115 19.91 -11.78 18.30
CA LEU A 115 19.73 -11.04 19.54
C LEU A 115 20.76 -11.48 20.59
N LYS A 116 20.94 -12.78 20.82
CA LYS A 116 21.92 -13.27 21.79
C LYS A 116 23.34 -12.78 21.50
N ALA A 117 23.73 -12.73 20.22
CA ALA A 117 25.03 -12.19 19.83
C ALA A 117 25.15 -10.69 20.14
N ASP A 118 24.07 -9.92 19.92
CA ASP A 118 24.05 -8.50 20.27
C ASP A 118 24.18 -8.29 21.79
N LEU A 119 23.47 -9.11 22.57
CA LEU A 119 23.39 -8.99 24.03
C LEU A 119 24.70 -9.31 24.75
N GLU A 120 25.67 -9.99 24.09
CA GLU A 120 27.02 -10.21 24.66
C GLU A 120 27.70 -8.90 25.08
N ASN A 121 27.36 -7.77 24.43
CA ASN A 121 27.91 -6.45 24.70
C ASN A 121 26.94 -5.50 25.43
N ILE A 122 25.72 -5.95 25.75
CA ILE A 122 24.64 -5.13 26.31
C ILE A 122 24.25 -5.60 27.72
N GLY A 123 23.98 -6.90 27.87
CA GLY A 123 23.27 -7.49 29.01
C GLY A 123 21.95 -8.13 28.56
N ASP A 124 21.36 -9.00 29.38
CA ASP A 124 20.14 -9.78 29.04
C ASP A 124 18.87 -9.18 29.66
N THR A 125 18.97 -8.17 30.50
CA THR A 125 17.80 -7.53 31.12
C THR A 125 17.44 -6.22 30.42
N VAL A 126 16.17 -5.82 30.53
CA VAL A 126 15.72 -4.51 30.01
C VAL A 126 16.46 -3.36 30.70
N GLU A 127 16.72 -3.45 32.01
CA GLU A 127 17.51 -2.47 32.75
C GLU A 127 18.94 -2.31 32.22
N GLU A 128 19.62 -3.42 31.88
CA GLU A 128 20.96 -3.37 31.26
C GLU A 128 20.91 -2.75 29.85
N LEU A 129 19.86 -3.04 29.07
CA LEU A 129 19.62 -2.39 27.78
C LEU A 129 19.37 -0.89 27.94
N ASP A 130 18.58 -0.49 28.93
CA ASP A 130 18.30 0.92 29.23
C ASP A 130 19.61 1.67 29.54
N GLU A 131 20.45 1.12 30.41
CA GLU A 131 21.78 1.68 30.73
C GLU A 131 22.70 1.73 29.51
N TRP A 132 22.67 0.71 28.64
CA TRP A 132 23.43 0.71 27.40
C TRP A 132 22.97 1.81 26.43
N LEU A 133 21.66 2.00 26.29
CA LEU A 133 21.08 3.05 25.45
C LEU A 133 21.41 4.44 25.98
N GLU A 134 21.32 4.66 27.29
CA GLU A 134 21.68 5.94 27.92
C GLU A 134 23.17 6.26 27.74
N ARG A 135 24.06 5.27 27.89
CA ARG A 135 25.50 5.42 27.58
C ARG A 135 25.76 5.73 26.10
N GLY A 136 24.90 5.25 25.20
CA GLY A 136 24.91 5.56 23.77
C GLY A 136 24.48 7.00 23.42
N GLY A 137 23.89 7.72 24.39
CA GLY A 137 23.36 9.07 24.21
C GLY A 137 21.88 9.12 23.84
N MET A 138 21.13 8.04 24.06
CA MET A 138 19.67 8.02 23.92
C MET A 138 19.01 8.35 25.26
N THR A 139 17.75 8.75 25.23
CA THR A 139 16.96 9.00 26.45
C THR A 139 16.02 7.83 26.71
N VAL A 140 16.07 7.25 27.90
CA VAL A 140 15.11 6.23 28.32
C VAL A 140 14.10 6.83 29.29
N LEU A 141 12.82 6.58 29.01
CA LEU A 141 11.69 7.02 29.81
C LEU A 141 10.83 5.80 30.21
N ALA A 142 11.12 5.26 31.39
CA ALA A 142 10.32 4.22 32.02
C ALA A 142 9.24 4.86 32.91
N LEU A 143 7.96 4.63 32.60
CA LEU A 143 6.83 5.18 33.38
C LEU A 143 6.00 4.07 34.03
N PRO A 144 5.39 4.31 35.21
CA PRO A 144 4.56 3.33 35.90
C PRO A 144 3.13 3.29 35.31
N PHE A 145 3.00 2.96 34.01
CA PHE A 145 1.72 2.99 33.31
C PHE A 145 0.60 2.20 34.00
N ALA A 146 0.93 1.02 34.56
CA ALA A 146 -0.06 0.20 35.26
C ALA A 146 -0.62 0.90 36.49
N GLU A 147 0.22 1.56 37.29
CA GLU A 147 -0.20 2.32 38.48
C GLU A 147 -1.06 3.52 38.07
N ILE A 148 -0.62 4.29 37.07
CA ILE A 148 -1.37 5.44 36.55
C ILE A 148 -2.77 5.02 36.06
N ILE A 149 -2.88 3.89 35.35
CA ILE A 149 -4.17 3.40 34.84
C ILE A 149 -5.07 2.92 36.00
N SER A 150 -4.50 2.24 36.99
CA SER A 150 -5.26 1.75 38.15
C SER A 150 -5.81 2.87 39.03
N ASP A 151 -5.11 3.99 39.15
CA ASP A 151 -5.58 5.17 39.90
C ASP A 151 -6.76 5.87 39.21
N GLU A 152 -6.84 5.82 37.88
CA GLU A 152 -7.88 6.48 37.10
C GLU A 152 -9.19 5.67 37.04
N ALA A 153 -9.10 4.33 37.13
CA ALA A 153 -10.29 3.49 37.19
C ALA A 153 -9.99 2.08 37.75
N GLU A 154 -10.90 1.57 38.59
CA GLU A 154 -10.94 0.15 38.97
C GLU A 154 -11.32 -0.70 37.75
N GLN A 155 -10.31 -1.12 36.99
CA GLN A 155 -10.50 -1.85 35.74
C GLN A 155 -10.00 -3.29 35.84
N SER A 156 -10.68 -4.17 35.10
CA SER A 156 -10.20 -5.54 34.92
C SER A 156 -8.82 -5.56 34.24
N PRO A 157 -7.94 -6.53 34.55
CA PRO A 157 -6.62 -6.64 33.92
C PRO A 157 -6.62 -6.58 32.37
N PRO A 158 -7.59 -7.21 31.66
CA PRO A 158 -7.68 -7.09 30.19
C PRO A 158 -7.99 -5.68 29.69
N MET A 159 -8.71 -4.87 30.48
CA MET A 159 -8.98 -3.48 30.10
C MET A 159 -7.76 -2.60 30.34
N ILE A 160 -7.02 -2.83 31.44
CA ILE A 160 -5.74 -2.16 31.70
C ILE A 160 -4.79 -2.38 30.52
N GLU A 161 -4.66 -3.63 30.05
CA GLU A 161 -3.83 -3.98 28.89
C GLU A 161 -4.22 -3.22 27.61
N ARG A 162 -5.52 -3.03 27.40
CA ARG A 162 -6.06 -2.30 26.23
C ARG A 162 -5.92 -0.79 26.30
N VAL A 163 -5.61 -0.21 27.44
CA VAL A 163 -5.44 1.25 27.62
C VAL A 163 -3.96 1.61 27.84
N MET A 164 -3.10 0.63 28.13
CA MET A 164 -1.64 0.79 28.12
C MET A 164 -1.12 1.33 26.77
N ASN A 165 -1.74 0.93 25.67
CA ASN A 165 -1.40 1.40 24.33
C ASN A 165 -1.64 2.93 24.19
N THR A 166 -2.71 3.47 24.77
CA THR A 166 -3.04 4.90 24.81
C THR A 166 -2.10 5.66 25.72
N ALA A 167 -1.76 5.09 26.89
CA ALA A 167 -0.77 5.66 27.79
C ALA A 167 0.61 5.82 27.10
N LEU A 168 1.11 4.74 26.49
CA LEU A 168 2.37 4.73 25.77
C LEU A 168 2.35 5.72 24.59
N THR A 169 1.32 5.64 23.74
CA THR A 169 1.22 6.48 22.54
C THR A 169 1.08 7.96 22.90
N THR A 170 0.30 8.29 23.94
CA THR A 170 0.20 9.66 24.44
C THR A 170 1.55 10.18 24.91
N THR A 171 2.32 9.36 25.63
CA THR A 171 3.66 9.73 26.10
C THR A 171 4.59 10.05 24.92
N LEU A 172 4.62 9.21 23.89
CA LEU A 172 5.43 9.42 22.70
C LEU A 172 5.03 10.71 21.96
N LEU A 173 3.73 10.92 21.73
CA LEU A 173 3.22 12.11 21.06
C LEU A 173 3.54 13.38 21.85
N ARG A 174 3.32 13.36 23.16
CA ARG A 174 3.62 14.48 24.06
C ARG A 174 5.11 14.79 24.11
N ALA A 175 5.96 13.78 24.15
CA ALA A 175 7.41 13.96 24.13
C ALA A 175 7.91 14.47 22.77
N ALA A 176 7.24 14.08 21.68
CA ALA A 176 7.43 14.70 20.36
C ALA A 176 6.85 16.13 20.28
N GLY A 177 6.22 16.61 21.36
CA GLY A 177 5.67 17.95 21.57
C GLY A 177 4.23 18.15 21.11
N ILE A 178 3.56 17.10 20.63
CA ILE A 178 2.16 17.17 20.20
C ILE A 178 1.29 17.57 21.41
N PRO A 179 0.48 18.64 21.32
CA PRO A 179 -0.34 19.09 22.45
C PRO A 179 -1.35 18.01 22.90
N LEU A 180 -1.61 17.93 24.21
CA LEU A 180 -2.61 16.99 24.76
C LEU A 180 -3.98 17.18 24.11
N LYS A 181 -4.36 18.44 23.83
CA LYS A 181 -5.61 18.75 23.14
C LYS A 181 -5.73 17.98 21.81
N THR A 182 -4.69 17.95 20.99
CA THR A 182 -4.68 17.24 19.71
C THR A 182 -4.76 15.72 19.91
N VAL A 183 -4.10 15.19 20.94
CA VAL A 183 -4.20 13.77 21.31
C VAL A 183 -5.64 13.42 21.70
N VAL A 184 -6.29 14.24 22.52
CA VAL A 184 -7.69 14.05 22.93
C VAL A 184 -8.62 14.08 21.71
N GLU A 185 -8.47 15.05 20.80
CA GLU A 185 -9.26 15.11 19.55
C GLU A 185 -9.08 13.83 18.70
N ALA A 186 -7.88 13.24 18.67
CA ALA A 186 -7.62 11.99 17.96
C ALA A 186 -8.30 10.78 18.65
N ILE A 187 -8.30 10.72 20.00
CA ILE A 187 -9.02 9.71 20.78
C ILE A 187 -10.52 9.81 20.53
N GLU A 188 -11.07 11.03 20.54
CA GLU A 188 -12.49 11.27 20.27
C GLU A 188 -12.90 10.78 18.89
N ALA A 189 -12.07 11.02 17.87
CA ALA A 189 -12.32 10.55 16.52
C ALA A 189 -12.23 9.03 16.39
N LEU A 190 -11.27 8.39 17.08
CA LEU A 190 -11.02 6.95 17.00
C LEU A 190 -12.12 6.13 17.71
N PHE A 191 -12.64 6.64 18.82
CA PHE A 191 -13.66 5.96 19.64
C PHE A 191 -15.02 6.66 19.58
N LYS A 192 -15.35 7.31 18.46
CA LYS A 192 -16.57 8.10 18.27
C LYS A 192 -17.86 7.38 18.69
N GLU A 193 -17.94 6.08 18.42
CA GLU A 193 -19.13 5.26 18.68
C GLU A 193 -19.09 4.51 20.02
N LYS A 194 -18.03 4.69 20.83
CA LYS A 194 -17.78 3.93 22.07
C LYS A 194 -17.52 4.88 23.24
N GLU A 195 -18.58 5.53 23.74
CA GLU A 195 -18.49 6.62 24.73
C GLU A 195 -17.70 6.26 26.00
N GLU A 196 -17.93 5.09 26.59
CA GLU A 196 -17.22 4.62 27.78
C GLU A 196 -15.73 4.42 27.52
N VAL A 197 -15.39 3.75 26.40
CA VAL A 197 -14.01 3.52 25.97
C VAL A 197 -13.31 4.85 25.69
N LYS A 198 -13.99 5.77 25.00
CA LYS A 198 -13.50 7.11 24.71
C LYS A 198 -13.16 7.87 26.00
N THR A 199 -14.08 7.90 26.96
CA THR A 199 -13.91 8.62 28.22
C THR A 199 -12.71 8.09 29.02
N LEU A 200 -12.59 6.77 29.14
CA LEU A 200 -11.47 6.12 29.82
C LEU A 200 -10.12 6.42 29.14
N ASN A 201 -10.06 6.38 27.80
CA ASN A 201 -8.84 6.69 27.08
C ASN A 201 -8.42 8.17 27.24
N ILE A 202 -9.39 9.09 27.30
CA ILE A 202 -9.12 10.52 27.56
C ILE A 202 -8.59 10.74 28.98
N SER A 203 -9.14 10.07 30.00
CA SER A 203 -8.66 10.22 31.38
C SER A 203 -7.22 9.71 31.50
N VAL A 204 -6.92 8.54 30.95
CA VAL A 204 -5.55 7.99 30.94
C VAL A 204 -4.58 8.88 30.17
N ALA A 205 -4.95 9.38 28.99
CA ALA A 205 -4.10 10.30 28.24
C ALA A 205 -3.78 11.58 29.04
N THR A 206 -4.75 12.07 29.81
CA THR A 206 -4.58 13.25 30.68
C THR A 206 -3.66 12.95 31.86
N ALA A 207 -3.88 11.83 32.56
CA ALA A 207 -3.09 11.43 33.72
C ALA A 207 -1.62 11.18 33.35
N VAL A 208 -1.38 10.47 32.24
CA VAL A 208 -0.04 10.20 31.74
C VAL A 208 0.66 11.47 31.27
N SER A 209 -0.06 12.39 30.62
CA SER A 209 0.51 13.69 30.24
C SER A 209 0.94 14.50 31.46
N LYS A 210 0.15 14.48 32.54
CA LYS A 210 0.52 15.13 33.80
C LYS A 210 1.76 14.51 34.43
N SER A 211 1.81 13.18 34.52
CA SER A 211 2.99 12.46 35.02
C SER A 211 4.26 12.74 34.19
N LEU A 212 4.11 12.84 32.86
CA LEU A 212 5.19 13.24 31.97
C LEU A 212 5.64 14.68 32.25
N ASP A 213 4.73 15.63 32.39
CA ASP A 213 5.07 17.03 32.65
C ASP A 213 5.81 17.19 34.00
N GLU A 214 5.42 16.43 35.03
CA GLU A 214 6.11 16.36 36.32
C GLU A 214 7.53 15.76 36.20
N THR A 215 7.67 14.69 35.42
CA THR A 215 8.96 14.02 35.16
C THR A 215 9.90 14.88 34.30
N ALA A 216 9.35 15.55 33.29
CA ALA A 216 10.04 16.47 32.39
C ALA A 216 10.46 17.78 33.09
N GLY A 217 9.76 18.18 34.15
CA GLY A 217 10.23 19.25 35.05
C GLY A 217 11.57 18.93 35.71
N GLY A 218 11.94 17.65 35.83
CA GLY A 218 13.22 17.18 36.39
C GLY A 218 14.29 16.78 35.36
N LYS A 219 13.89 16.23 34.20
CA LYS A 219 14.78 15.92 33.06
C LYS A 219 14.46 16.89 31.92
N ARG A 220 15.41 17.73 31.49
CA ARG A 220 15.25 18.58 30.28
C ARG A 220 15.04 17.70 29.03
N LEU A 221 13.82 17.20 28.82
CA LEU A 221 13.43 16.57 27.57
C LEU A 221 13.49 17.67 26.50
N LYS A 222 14.31 17.47 25.48
CA LYS A 222 14.30 18.33 24.29
C LYS A 222 13.00 18.07 23.54
N ILE A 223 11.91 18.69 23.98
CA ILE A 223 10.65 18.71 23.24
C ILE A 223 10.92 19.42 21.91
N ALA A 224 10.51 18.81 20.79
CA ALA A 224 10.75 19.37 19.46
C ALA A 224 10.20 20.81 19.38
N PRO A 225 11.05 21.84 19.15
CA PRO A 225 10.69 23.22 19.49
C PRO A 225 9.73 23.90 18.51
N ASN A 226 9.40 23.29 17.37
CA ASN A 226 8.60 23.92 16.31
C ASN A 226 7.62 22.92 15.68
N ILE A 227 6.46 22.73 16.31
CA ILE A 227 5.37 21.93 15.76
C ILE A 227 4.40 22.85 15.01
N PRO A 228 3.97 22.50 13.79
CA PRO A 228 3.06 23.32 13.02
C PRO A 228 1.71 23.49 13.72
N GLN A 229 0.95 24.51 13.31
CA GLN A 229 -0.40 24.71 13.80
C GLN A 229 -1.34 23.59 13.33
N PRO A 230 -2.43 23.29 14.08
CA PRO A 230 -3.40 22.28 13.70
C PRO A 230 -3.92 22.45 12.26
N ALA A 231 -4.18 21.33 11.58
CA ALA A 231 -4.65 21.32 10.21
C ALA A 231 -6.03 21.97 10.07
N GLU A 232 -6.25 22.67 8.95
CA GLU A 232 -7.62 22.99 8.54
C GLU A 232 -8.37 21.71 8.15
N LYS A 233 -9.58 21.54 8.71
CA LYS A 233 -10.44 20.38 8.45
C LYS A 233 -10.91 20.34 6.98
N GLY A 234 -11.02 19.14 6.42
CA GLY A 234 -11.62 18.90 5.10
C GLY A 234 -10.66 18.99 3.89
N LYS A 235 -9.38 19.33 4.09
CA LYS A 235 -8.40 19.40 2.99
C LYS A 235 -7.68 18.08 2.66
N ARG A 236 -7.64 17.16 3.62
CA ARG A 236 -6.94 15.87 3.51
C ARG A 236 -7.78 14.77 4.16
N MET A 237 -7.59 13.56 3.68
CA MET A 237 -8.15 12.34 4.23
C MET A 237 -7.01 11.48 4.78
N LEU A 238 -7.32 10.62 5.73
CA LEU A 238 -6.42 9.59 6.21
C LEU A 238 -6.98 8.24 5.77
N VAL A 239 -6.25 7.53 4.90
CA VAL A 239 -6.75 6.31 4.26
C VAL A 239 -5.68 5.23 4.23
N ALA A 240 -6.09 3.97 4.36
CA ALA A 240 -5.31 2.83 3.89
C ALA A 240 -5.43 2.69 2.36
N GLY A 241 -4.56 1.92 1.72
CA GLY A 241 -4.63 1.70 0.27
C GLY A 241 -5.88 0.95 -0.15
N ASN A 242 -6.33 -0.03 0.64
CA ASN A 242 -7.59 -0.71 0.39
C ASN A 242 -8.78 0.26 0.39
N ASP A 243 -8.82 1.20 1.35
CA ASP A 243 -9.85 2.23 1.43
C ASP A 243 -9.81 3.13 0.18
N ALA A 244 -8.61 3.53 -0.25
CA ALA A 244 -8.41 4.38 -1.41
C ALA A 244 -8.95 3.74 -2.69
N VAL A 245 -8.67 2.46 -2.91
CA VAL A 245 -9.17 1.69 -4.06
C VAL A 245 -10.68 1.48 -3.97
N ALA A 246 -11.20 1.14 -2.80
CA ALA A 246 -12.64 0.96 -2.57
C ALA A 246 -13.41 2.25 -2.92
N VAL A 247 -12.98 3.39 -2.37
CA VAL A 247 -13.55 4.71 -2.67
C VAL A 247 -13.45 5.02 -4.17
N GLY A 248 -12.28 4.78 -4.77
CA GLY A 248 -12.06 4.98 -6.20
C GLY A 248 -12.99 4.13 -7.07
N LYS A 249 -13.20 2.86 -6.74
CA LYS A 249 -14.15 1.99 -7.45
C LYS A 249 -15.59 2.48 -7.32
N LEU A 250 -16.02 2.88 -6.12
CA LEU A 250 -17.36 3.40 -5.88
C LEU A 250 -17.63 4.70 -6.67
N VAL A 251 -16.69 5.65 -6.63
CA VAL A 251 -16.71 6.88 -7.44
C VAL A 251 -16.67 6.56 -8.93
N GLY A 252 -15.88 5.56 -9.31
CA GLY A 252 -15.82 4.99 -10.65
C GLY A 252 -17.07 4.20 -11.05
N GLY A 253 -18.17 4.25 -10.29
CA GLY A 253 -19.45 3.68 -10.68
C GLY A 253 -19.55 2.15 -10.54
N LEU A 254 -18.66 1.51 -9.77
CA LEU A 254 -18.77 0.09 -9.43
C LEU A 254 -20.16 -0.21 -8.83
N ARG A 255 -20.78 -1.30 -9.28
CA ARG A 255 -22.05 -1.80 -8.72
C ARG A 255 -22.06 -3.30 -8.44
N LEU A 256 -21.02 -4.04 -8.82
CA LEU A 256 -20.83 -5.44 -8.43
C LEU A 256 -19.37 -5.71 -8.07
N GLN A 257 -19.09 -6.08 -6.83
CA GLN A 257 -17.81 -6.62 -6.38
C GLN A 257 -18.00 -8.10 -6.04
N THR A 258 -17.15 -8.96 -6.58
CA THR A 258 -17.06 -10.37 -6.17
C THR A 258 -15.68 -10.62 -5.59
N TYR A 259 -15.55 -11.44 -4.56
CA TYR A 259 -14.24 -11.75 -3.98
C TYR A 259 -14.24 -13.06 -3.21
N TYR A 260 -13.06 -13.67 -3.09
CA TYR A 260 -12.79 -14.69 -2.09
C TYR A 260 -11.86 -14.09 -1.02
N PRO A 261 -12.07 -14.29 0.29
CA PRO A 261 -11.26 -13.66 1.31
C PRO A 261 -9.78 -14.06 1.23
N ILE A 262 -8.92 -13.10 0.91
CA ILE A 262 -7.46 -13.29 0.87
C ILE A 262 -6.75 -12.02 1.34
N THR A 263 -5.74 -12.15 2.22
CA THR A 263 -4.89 -11.01 2.63
C THR A 263 -3.98 -10.57 1.47
N PRO A 264 -3.82 -9.27 1.17
CA PRO A 264 -4.43 -8.09 1.81
C PRO A 264 -5.65 -7.53 1.04
N ALA A 265 -6.33 -8.33 0.21
CA ALA A 265 -7.37 -7.84 -0.69
C ALA A 265 -8.75 -7.73 -0.05
N ALA A 266 -9.06 -8.56 0.96
CA ALA A 266 -10.39 -8.65 1.55
C ALA A 266 -10.92 -7.32 2.12
N ASP A 267 -10.05 -6.50 2.71
CA ASP A 267 -10.41 -5.22 3.33
C ASP A 267 -11.05 -4.25 2.31
N GLU A 268 -10.65 -4.31 1.03
CA GLU A 268 -11.28 -3.52 -0.03
C GLU A 268 -12.78 -3.85 -0.16
N SER A 269 -13.12 -5.14 -0.19
CA SER A 269 -14.51 -5.59 -0.30
C SER A 269 -15.32 -5.26 0.96
N PHE A 270 -14.71 -5.36 2.15
CA PHE A 270 -15.36 -4.97 3.40
C PHE A 270 -15.69 -3.47 3.42
N VAL A 271 -14.78 -2.61 2.95
CA VAL A 271 -15.06 -1.16 2.84
C VAL A 271 -16.21 -0.90 1.88
N ILE A 272 -16.25 -1.58 0.73
CA ILE A 272 -17.36 -1.44 -0.24
C ILE A 272 -18.68 -1.88 0.40
N GLU A 273 -18.70 -2.99 1.13
CA GLU A 273 -19.89 -3.54 1.79
C GLU A 273 -20.41 -2.61 2.91
N GLN A 274 -19.50 -2.01 3.69
CA GLN A 274 -19.85 -0.99 4.70
C GLN A 274 -20.49 0.26 4.09
N HIS A 275 -20.20 0.57 2.82
CA HIS A 275 -20.77 1.69 2.06
C HIS A 275 -21.84 1.23 1.07
N SER A 276 -22.72 0.33 1.52
CA SER A 276 -23.79 -0.26 0.71
C SER A 276 -24.87 0.72 0.25
N VAL A 277 -24.93 1.96 0.77
CA VAL A 277 -25.85 3.00 0.28
C VAL A 277 -25.04 4.17 -0.25
N LEU A 278 -25.11 4.38 -1.56
CA LEU A 278 -24.44 5.50 -2.22
C LEU A 278 -25.38 6.68 -2.33
N LEU A 279 -24.89 7.85 -1.94
CA LEU A 279 -25.61 9.12 -2.00
C LEU A 279 -24.97 10.04 -3.04
N ASP A 280 -25.77 10.89 -3.67
CA ASP A 280 -25.27 12.02 -4.46
C ASP A 280 -24.96 13.24 -3.57
N SER A 281 -24.58 14.36 -4.19
CA SER A 281 -24.27 15.60 -3.46
C SER A 281 -25.47 16.24 -2.74
N ASP A 282 -26.69 15.83 -3.07
CA ASP A 282 -27.94 16.28 -2.45
C ASP A 282 -28.48 15.25 -1.44
N ASP A 283 -27.66 14.30 -0.99
CA ASP A 283 -28.01 13.18 -0.11
C ASP A 283 -29.10 12.26 -0.69
N LYS A 284 -29.29 12.20 -2.01
CA LYS A 284 -30.23 11.27 -2.65
C LYS A 284 -29.57 9.94 -2.94
N THR A 285 -30.29 8.85 -2.70
CA THR A 285 -29.83 7.50 -2.97
C THR A 285 -29.60 7.26 -4.47
N LEU A 286 -28.34 7.04 -4.84
CA LEU A 286 -27.90 6.63 -6.18
C LEU A 286 -28.00 5.11 -6.41
N GLY A 287 -28.13 4.33 -5.34
CA GLY A 287 -28.21 2.88 -5.37
C GLY A 287 -27.19 2.22 -4.44
N SER A 288 -26.94 0.94 -4.67
CA SER A 288 -26.11 0.09 -3.82
C SER A 288 -25.14 -0.74 -4.67
N PRO A 289 -23.86 -0.88 -4.27
CA PRO A 289 -23.01 -1.94 -4.80
C PRO A 289 -23.44 -3.29 -4.22
N ILE A 290 -23.57 -4.30 -5.07
CA ILE A 290 -23.71 -5.69 -4.62
C ILE A 290 -22.30 -6.23 -4.35
N VAL A 291 -22.09 -6.75 -3.15
CA VAL A 291 -20.84 -7.42 -2.76
C VAL A 291 -21.13 -8.90 -2.53
N ILE A 292 -20.43 -9.77 -3.24
CA ILE A 292 -20.60 -11.23 -3.13
C ILE A 292 -19.28 -11.85 -2.68
N GLN A 293 -19.30 -12.48 -1.51
CA GLN A 293 -18.24 -13.39 -1.11
C GLN A 293 -18.48 -14.72 -1.83
N ALA A 294 -17.63 -15.03 -2.82
CA ALA A 294 -17.67 -16.27 -3.57
C ALA A 294 -17.06 -17.43 -2.77
N GLU A 295 -17.27 -18.65 -3.25
CA GLU A 295 -16.74 -19.89 -2.69
C GLU A 295 -15.25 -20.12 -2.99
N ASP A 296 -14.75 -19.57 -4.10
CA ASP A 296 -13.35 -19.55 -4.52
C ASP A 296 -13.09 -18.41 -5.54
N GLU A 297 -11.83 -18.22 -5.94
CA GLU A 297 -11.45 -17.19 -6.91
C GLU A 297 -11.91 -17.44 -8.35
N ILE A 298 -12.19 -18.71 -8.73
CA ILE A 298 -12.74 -19.04 -10.05
C ILE A 298 -14.16 -18.51 -10.14
N SER A 299 -14.99 -18.82 -9.14
CA SER A 299 -16.35 -18.29 -9.03
C SER A 299 -16.35 -16.77 -8.91
N ALA A 300 -15.40 -16.17 -8.17
CA ALA A 300 -15.30 -14.73 -8.07
C ALA A 300 -15.11 -14.05 -9.44
N ILE A 301 -14.13 -14.47 -10.24
CA ILE A 301 -13.91 -13.85 -11.56
C ILE A 301 -15.05 -14.15 -12.53
N CYS A 302 -15.60 -15.37 -12.53
CA CYS A 302 -16.72 -15.75 -13.39
C CYS A 302 -17.99 -14.94 -13.08
N MET A 303 -18.29 -14.70 -11.80
CA MET A 303 -19.41 -13.83 -11.40
C MET A 303 -19.19 -12.37 -11.81
N ALA A 304 -17.96 -11.84 -11.67
CA ALA A 304 -17.66 -10.47 -12.11
C ALA A 304 -17.85 -10.32 -13.62
N ILE A 305 -17.35 -11.28 -14.41
CA ILE A 305 -17.54 -11.34 -15.86
C ILE A 305 -19.04 -11.38 -16.20
N GLY A 306 -19.80 -12.30 -15.60
CA GLY A 306 -21.24 -12.41 -15.82
C GLY A 306 -21.99 -11.11 -15.51
N GLY A 307 -21.61 -10.43 -14.43
CA GLY A 307 -22.12 -9.10 -14.12
C GLY A 307 -21.84 -8.10 -15.23
N ALA A 308 -20.60 -8.02 -15.72
CA ALA A 308 -20.22 -7.06 -16.78
C ALA A 308 -21.05 -7.20 -18.07
N LEU A 309 -21.48 -8.43 -18.40
CA LEU A 309 -22.34 -8.70 -19.56
C LEU A 309 -23.72 -8.03 -19.43
N THR A 310 -24.20 -7.81 -18.22
CA THR A 310 -25.46 -7.06 -17.94
C THR A 310 -25.29 -5.54 -18.05
N GLY A 311 -24.07 -5.05 -18.30
CA GLY A 311 -23.76 -3.63 -18.33
C GLY A 311 -23.45 -3.01 -16.97
N VAL A 312 -23.38 -3.80 -15.91
CA VAL A 312 -22.86 -3.36 -14.61
C VAL A 312 -21.36 -3.12 -14.73
N ARG A 313 -20.85 -2.10 -14.02
CA ARG A 313 -19.42 -2.01 -13.75
C ARG A 313 -19.08 -3.00 -12.65
N SER A 314 -18.39 -4.08 -12.99
CA SER A 314 -18.00 -5.14 -12.08
C SER A 314 -16.49 -5.21 -11.88
N ALA A 315 -16.09 -5.68 -10.71
CA ALA A 315 -14.70 -5.91 -10.37
C ALA A 315 -14.56 -7.08 -9.39
N THR A 316 -13.33 -7.57 -9.27
CA THR A 316 -12.90 -8.44 -8.18
C THR A 316 -11.61 -7.90 -7.55
N CYS A 317 -11.24 -8.41 -6.38
CA CYS A 317 -9.95 -8.16 -5.74
C CYS A 317 -9.32 -9.48 -5.29
N THR A 318 -8.00 -9.59 -5.43
CA THR A 318 -7.27 -10.82 -5.08
C THR A 318 -5.78 -10.56 -4.81
N SER A 319 -5.03 -11.63 -4.56
CA SER A 319 -3.57 -11.68 -4.45
C SER A 319 -3.01 -12.88 -5.21
N GLY A 320 -1.70 -13.13 -5.14
CA GLY A 320 -0.98 -14.06 -6.04
C GLY A 320 -1.61 -15.46 -6.21
N PRO A 321 -1.97 -16.17 -5.12
CA PRO A 321 -2.64 -17.47 -5.23
C PRO A 321 -3.97 -17.39 -5.98
N GLY A 322 -4.82 -16.44 -5.61
CA GLY A 322 -6.13 -16.28 -6.22
C GLY A 322 -6.06 -15.79 -7.67
N PHE A 323 -5.14 -14.86 -7.98
CA PHE A 323 -4.90 -14.42 -9.35
C PHE A 323 -4.50 -15.59 -10.26
N SER A 324 -3.71 -16.55 -9.75
CA SER A 324 -3.36 -17.76 -10.49
C SER A 324 -4.58 -18.61 -10.87
N LEU A 325 -5.60 -18.67 -10.02
CA LEU A 325 -6.86 -19.36 -10.28
C LEU A 325 -7.75 -18.59 -11.27
N MET A 326 -7.66 -17.26 -11.30
CA MET A 326 -8.47 -16.42 -12.19
C MET A 326 -8.03 -16.43 -13.65
N VAL A 327 -6.84 -16.97 -13.97
CA VAL A 327 -6.20 -16.86 -15.28
C VAL A 327 -7.08 -17.34 -16.44
N GLU A 328 -7.82 -18.43 -16.26
CA GLU A 328 -8.74 -18.94 -17.27
C GLU A 328 -9.88 -17.95 -17.56
N GLY A 329 -10.52 -17.43 -16.49
CA GLY A 329 -11.58 -16.42 -16.61
C GLY A 329 -11.09 -15.13 -17.26
N ILE A 330 -9.86 -14.68 -16.94
CA ILE A 330 -9.25 -13.51 -17.59
C ILE A 330 -9.05 -13.76 -19.10
N GLY A 331 -8.62 -14.96 -19.48
CA GLY A 331 -8.53 -15.37 -20.89
C GLY A 331 -9.87 -15.32 -21.60
N TRP A 332 -10.93 -15.84 -20.96
CA TRP A 332 -12.29 -15.79 -21.50
C TRP A 332 -12.80 -14.35 -21.66
N ALA A 333 -12.55 -13.47 -20.67
CA ALA A 333 -12.89 -12.05 -20.73
C ALA A 333 -12.14 -11.33 -21.86
N GLY A 334 -10.87 -11.68 -22.09
CA GLY A 334 -10.07 -11.18 -23.22
C GLY A 334 -10.65 -11.61 -24.58
N ASN A 335 -11.00 -12.90 -24.72
CA ASN A 335 -11.62 -13.44 -25.93
C ASN A 335 -12.96 -12.74 -26.24
N ASN A 336 -13.79 -12.55 -25.21
CA ASN A 336 -15.15 -12.01 -25.33
C ASN A 336 -15.26 -10.49 -25.17
N GLU A 337 -14.12 -9.78 -25.12
CA GLU A 337 -14.05 -8.32 -25.01
C GLU A 337 -14.88 -7.78 -23.82
N VAL A 338 -14.78 -8.44 -22.67
CA VAL A 338 -15.58 -8.11 -21.48
C VAL A 338 -14.83 -7.14 -20.58
N PRO A 339 -15.44 -5.98 -20.24
CA PRO A 339 -14.82 -5.01 -19.34
C PRO A 339 -14.93 -5.48 -17.89
N VAL A 340 -13.83 -5.97 -17.33
CA VAL A 340 -13.73 -6.39 -15.93
C VAL A 340 -12.43 -5.88 -15.31
N VAL A 341 -12.51 -5.37 -14.08
CA VAL A 341 -11.34 -4.90 -13.33
C VAL A 341 -10.95 -5.92 -12.28
N ILE A 342 -9.68 -6.33 -12.28
CA ILE A 342 -9.08 -7.19 -11.28
C ILE A 342 -8.09 -6.34 -10.48
N THR A 343 -8.41 -6.04 -9.23
CA THR A 343 -7.42 -5.43 -8.34
C THR A 343 -6.50 -6.52 -7.79
N TYR A 344 -5.24 -6.46 -8.19
CA TYR A 344 -4.24 -7.46 -7.84
C TYR A 344 -3.25 -6.89 -6.82
N TYR A 345 -3.46 -7.22 -5.55
CA TYR A 345 -2.55 -6.86 -4.46
C TYR A 345 -1.43 -7.89 -4.32
N GLN A 346 -0.26 -7.59 -4.83
CA GLN A 346 0.91 -8.47 -4.73
C GLN A 346 1.37 -8.61 -3.27
N ARG A 347 1.69 -9.84 -2.86
CA ARG A 347 2.25 -10.16 -1.53
C ARG A 347 3.40 -11.16 -1.69
N GLY A 348 4.12 -11.46 -0.61
CA GLY A 348 5.22 -12.42 -0.66
C GLY A 348 4.78 -13.78 -1.20
N GLY A 349 5.27 -14.16 -2.39
CA GLY A 349 5.17 -15.50 -2.96
C GLY A 349 6.47 -16.30 -2.83
N PRO A 350 6.60 -17.46 -3.51
CA PRO A 350 5.59 -18.17 -4.30
C PRO A 350 4.60 -18.97 -3.43
N SER A 351 3.56 -19.55 -4.05
CA SER A 351 2.51 -20.32 -3.36
C SER A 351 1.86 -19.47 -2.25
N THR A 352 1.61 -20.02 -1.06
CA THR A 352 1.15 -19.25 0.11
C THR A 352 2.12 -18.13 0.47
N GLY A 353 3.42 -18.41 0.37
CA GLY A 353 4.52 -17.49 0.63
C GLY A 353 4.45 -16.84 2.01
N LEU A 354 4.47 -15.50 2.02
CA LEU A 354 4.39 -14.65 3.19
C LEU A 354 3.11 -13.79 3.10
N PRO A 355 1.94 -14.29 3.55
CA PRO A 355 0.64 -13.65 3.35
C PRO A 355 0.53 -12.21 3.86
N THR A 356 1.34 -11.85 4.85
CA THR A 356 1.32 -10.55 5.52
C THR A 356 2.51 -9.66 5.14
N ARG A 357 3.23 -9.99 4.06
CA ARG A 357 4.49 -9.31 3.67
C ARG A 357 4.46 -8.78 2.23
N HIS A 358 5.19 -7.69 2.02
CA HIS A 358 5.29 -6.95 0.76
C HIS A 358 6.06 -7.73 -0.31
N SER A 359 5.70 -7.57 -1.59
CA SER A 359 6.46 -8.10 -2.73
C SER A 359 6.04 -7.41 -4.02
N GLN A 360 6.95 -7.41 -5.00
CA GLN A 360 6.74 -7.00 -6.38
C GLN A 360 7.11 -8.12 -7.36
N SER A 361 6.87 -9.38 -6.95
CA SER A 361 7.33 -10.60 -7.65
C SER A 361 6.44 -11.06 -8.79
N ASP A 362 5.31 -10.41 -9.04
CA ASP A 362 4.27 -10.97 -9.91
C ASP A 362 4.09 -10.15 -11.21
N LEU A 363 4.95 -9.14 -11.45
CA LEU A 363 4.88 -8.27 -12.61
C LEU A 363 4.81 -9.06 -13.92
N LEU A 364 5.84 -9.85 -14.25
CA LEU A 364 5.88 -10.59 -15.51
C LEU A 364 4.74 -11.60 -15.63
N PHE A 365 4.28 -12.17 -14.51
CA PHE A 365 3.11 -13.06 -14.53
C PHE A 365 1.84 -12.30 -14.90
N SER A 366 1.62 -11.12 -14.33
CA SER A 366 0.45 -10.28 -14.65
C SER A 366 0.38 -9.87 -16.14
N LEU A 367 1.53 -9.71 -16.79
CA LEU A 367 1.61 -9.36 -18.22
C LEU A 367 1.30 -10.55 -19.14
N ASN A 368 1.60 -11.76 -18.71
CA ASN A 368 1.54 -12.99 -19.51
C ASN A 368 0.46 -13.97 -19.02
N ALA A 369 -0.42 -13.53 -18.12
CA ALA A 369 -1.51 -14.34 -17.60
C ALA A 369 -2.60 -14.57 -18.68
N GLY A 370 -2.83 -15.84 -18.99
CA GLY A 370 -3.84 -16.31 -19.93
C GLY A 370 -3.19 -17.04 -21.11
N HIS A 371 -3.78 -18.16 -21.53
CA HIS A 371 -3.35 -18.84 -22.74
C HIS A 371 -3.84 -18.09 -23.99
N GLY A 372 -3.05 -18.13 -25.08
CA GLY A 372 -3.28 -17.28 -26.27
C GLY A 372 -2.86 -15.82 -26.05
N GLU A 373 -3.24 -14.93 -26.95
CA GLU A 373 -2.99 -13.50 -26.83
C GLU A 373 -4.30 -12.71 -26.93
N PHE A 374 -4.41 -11.69 -26.08
CA PHE A 374 -5.53 -10.77 -26.07
C PHE A 374 -5.06 -9.43 -25.51
N SER A 375 -5.79 -8.36 -25.83
CA SER A 375 -5.55 -7.06 -25.23
C SER A 375 -6.02 -7.05 -23.78
N ARG A 376 -5.13 -6.60 -22.90
CA ARG A 376 -5.41 -6.28 -21.50
C ARG A 376 -4.71 -4.97 -21.16
N ILE A 377 -5.12 -4.35 -20.06
CA ILE A 377 -4.36 -3.24 -19.46
C ILE A 377 -3.82 -3.70 -18.12
N VAL A 378 -2.54 -3.45 -17.88
CA VAL A 378 -1.92 -3.61 -16.56
C VAL A 378 -1.42 -2.24 -16.12
N LEU A 379 -2.10 -1.65 -15.14
CA LEU A 379 -1.79 -0.32 -14.60
C LEU A 379 -1.36 -0.46 -13.14
N ALA A 380 -0.17 0.03 -12.82
CA ALA A 380 0.41 -0.02 -11.47
C ALA A 380 0.44 1.36 -10.80
N SER A 381 -0.14 1.46 -9.61
CA SER A 381 -0.09 2.69 -8.80
C SER A 381 1.17 2.73 -7.94
N GLY A 382 1.75 3.91 -7.76
CA GLY A 382 2.94 4.11 -6.91
C GLY A 382 2.68 4.69 -5.53
N ASP A 383 1.51 5.28 -5.31
CA ASP A 383 1.08 5.79 -4.00
C ASP A 383 -0.45 5.69 -3.82
N HIS A 384 -0.95 6.11 -2.65
CA HIS A 384 -2.37 6.03 -2.30
C HIS A 384 -3.25 7.03 -3.06
N GLU A 385 -2.73 8.20 -3.44
CA GLU A 385 -3.47 9.16 -4.28
C GLU A 385 -3.63 8.58 -5.68
N GLU A 386 -2.59 7.96 -6.23
CA GLU A 386 -2.64 7.20 -7.48
C GLU A 386 -3.59 6.02 -7.37
N ALA A 387 -3.54 5.21 -6.31
CA ALA A 387 -4.42 4.04 -6.15
C ALA A 387 -5.92 4.42 -6.21
N MET A 388 -6.30 5.55 -5.62
CA MET A 388 -7.66 6.07 -5.68
C MET A 388 -8.06 6.52 -7.08
N ASN A 389 -7.19 7.29 -7.75
CA ASN A 389 -7.46 7.81 -9.10
C ASN A 389 -7.43 6.68 -10.15
N ASP A 390 -6.50 5.76 -10.02
CA ASP A 390 -6.30 4.64 -10.93
C ASP A 390 -7.42 3.62 -10.83
N ALA A 391 -8.02 3.43 -9.65
CA ALA A 391 -9.23 2.63 -9.55
C ALA A 391 -10.36 3.18 -10.44
N ILE A 392 -10.55 4.51 -10.47
CA ILE A 392 -11.54 5.18 -11.35
C ILE A 392 -11.14 5.02 -12.82
N LYS A 393 -9.86 5.28 -13.14
CA LYS A 393 -9.32 5.15 -14.50
C LYS A 393 -9.42 3.71 -15.02
N CYS A 394 -9.15 2.70 -14.19
CA CYS A 394 -9.28 1.29 -14.54
C CYS A 394 -10.72 0.93 -14.94
N MET A 395 -11.73 1.40 -14.20
CA MET A 395 -13.13 1.18 -14.57
C MET A 395 -13.48 1.83 -15.92
N ASN A 396 -12.94 3.03 -16.17
CA ASN A 396 -13.12 3.74 -17.44
C ASN A 396 -12.40 3.02 -18.59
N TYR A 397 -11.17 2.59 -18.39
CA TYR A 397 -10.37 1.91 -19.40
C TYR A 397 -10.94 0.54 -19.76
N ALA A 398 -11.45 -0.21 -18.77
CA ALA A 398 -12.13 -1.47 -19.02
C ALA A 398 -13.28 -1.28 -20.00
N GLU A 399 -14.20 -0.35 -19.74
CA GLU A 399 -15.36 -0.13 -20.60
C GLU A 399 -15.03 0.56 -21.93
N LYS A 400 -14.10 1.54 -21.92
CA LYS A 400 -13.72 2.30 -23.12
C LYS A 400 -13.11 1.38 -24.18
N TYR A 401 -12.23 0.47 -23.77
CA TYR A 401 -11.51 -0.42 -24.68
C TYR A 401 -12.09 -1.85 -24.73
N GLN A 402 -13.03 -2.19 -23.86
CA GLN A 402 -13.63 -3.52 -23.78
C GLN A 402 -12.57 -4.61 -23.60
N VAL A 403 -11.78 -4.48 -22.54
CA VAL A 403 -10.68 -5.38 -22.17
C VAL A 403 -10.68 -5.64 -20.67
N PRO A 404 -10.13 -6.78 -20.20
CA PRO A 404 -9.78 -6.94 -18.80
C PRO A 404 -8.69 -5.95 -18.41
N VAL A 405 -8.84 -5.33 -17.23
CA VAL A 405 -7.87 -4.41 -16.64
C VAL A 405 -7.38 -4.97 -15.31
N ILE A 406 -6.09 -5.15 -15.18
CA ILE A 406 -5.42 -5.51 -13.95
C ILE A 406 -4.90 -4.23 -13.31
N HIS A 407 -5.50 -3.84 -12.19
CA HIS A 407 -4.99 -2.77 -11.35
C HIS A 407 -3.97 -3.38 -10.39
N LEU A 408 -2.69 -3.22 -10.72
CA LEU A 408 -1.58 -3.87 -10.03
C LEU A 408 -1.11 -3.01 -8.86
N LEU A 409 -1.23 -3.56 -7.66
CA LEU A 409 -0.82 -2.94 -6.42
C LEU A 409 0.08 -3.90 -5.66
N ASP A 410 0.68 -3.42 -4.59
CA ASP A 410 1.43 -4.26 -3.67
C ASP A 410 0.84 -4.14 -2.25
N LYS A 411 1.14 -5.13 -1.40
CA LYS A 411 0.69 -5.18 0.00
C LYS A 411 1.20 -3.98 0.80
N GLY A 412 2.26 -3.32 0.34
CA GLY A 412 2.70 -2.06 0.92
C GLY A 412 1.61 -0.99 0.80
N ILE A 413 1.11 -0.75 -0.41
CA ILE A 413 0.04 0.23 -0.63
C ILE A 413 -1.20 -0.15 0.17
N ALA A 414 -1.62 -1.41 0.08
CA ALA A 414 -2.81 -1.92 0.76
C ALA A 414 -2.83 -1.57 2.26
N ASN A 415 -1.74 -1.89 2.96
CA ASN A 415 -1.68 -1.84 4.42
C ASN A 415 -1.19 -0.52 5.01
N CYS A 416 -0.41 0.25 4.26
CA CYS A 416 0.09 1.53 4.75
C CYS A 416 -1.07 2.53 4.87
N VAL A 417 -1.01 3.38 5.89
CA VAL A 417 -1.96 4.47 6.10
C VAL A 417 -1.25 5.79 5.86
N THR A 418 -1.84 6.66 5.03
CA THR A 418 -1.23 7.95 4.71
C THR A 418 -2.25 9.08 4.59
N THR A 419 -1.76 10.32 4.63
CA THR A 419 -2.55 11.51 4.32
C THR A 419 -2.66 11.68 2.80
N VAL A 420 -3.88 11.68 2.28
CA VAL A 420 -4.16 11.84 0.86
C VAL A 420 -5.07 13.04 0.60
N ARG A 421 -4.97 13.61 -0.60
CA ARG A 421 -5.97 14.56 -1.10
C ARG A 421 -7.14 13.79 -1.74
N PRO A 422 -8.38 14.31 -1.64
CA PRO A 422 -9.51 13.73 -2.37
C PRO A 422 -9.25 13.63 -3.87
N SER A 423 -9.80 12.59 -4.51
CA SER A 423 -9.70 12.38 -5.96
C SER A 423 -10.19 13.60 -6.75
N LEU A 424 -9.44 13.92 -7.80
CA LEU A 424 -9.81 14.95 -8.78
C LEU A 424 -10.55 14.34 -9.98
N VAL A 425 -10.47 13.02 -10.17
CA VAL A 425 -11.11 12.32 -11.29
C VAL A 425 -12.58 12.08 -10.93
N LYS A 426 -13.50 12.63 -11.73
CA LYS A 426 -14.95 12.51 -11.50
C LYS A 426 -15.73 11.98 -12.71
N GLU A 427 -15.06 11.73 -13.83
CA GLU A 427 -15.73 11.34 -15.07
C GLU A 427 -15.93 9.83 -15.16
N ILE A 428 -17.14 9.42 -15.54
CA ILE A 428 -17.51 8.03 -15.84
C ILE A 428 -17.61 7.86 -17.37
N VAL A 429 -16.68 7.12 -17.95
CA VAL A 429 -16.62 6.86 -19.40
C VAL A 429 -17.17 5.45 -19.70
N ARG A 430 -18.38 5.36 -20.28
CA ARG A 430 -19.05 4.07 -20.56
C ARG A 430 -18.63 3.38 -21.87
N GLY A 431 -17.77 4.03 -22.66
CA GLY A 431 -17.28 3.51 -23.94
C GLY A 431 -18.32 3.53 -25.06
N LYS A 432 -18.06 2.75 -26.13
CA LYS A 432 -18.90 2.67 -27.33
C LYS A 432 -20.13 1.79 -27.09
N ARG A 433 -21.30 2.42 -26.95
CA ARG A 433 -22.58 1.72 -26.78
C ARG A 433 -23.44 1.85 -28.03
N ASP A 434 -24.04 0.75 -28.45
CA ASP A 434 -25.12 0.70 -29.43
C ASP A 434 -25.88 -0.61 -29.27
N ALA A 435 -27.21 -0.54 -29.24
CA ALA A 435 -28.12 -1.67 -29.19
C ALA A 435 -29.19 -1.58 -30.30
N SER A 436 -28.98 -0.71 -31.29
CA SER A 436 -29.95 -0.46 -32.35
C SER A 436 -29.85 -1.50 -33.47
N GLY A 437 -31.01 -2.00 -33.93
CA GLY A 437 -31.12 -2.86 -35.11
C GLY A 437 -31.61 -4.28 -34.81
N GLN A 438 -32.17 -4.94 -35.84
CA GLN A 438 -32.61 -6.34 -35.75
C GLN A 438 -31.45 -7.35 -35.95
N ASP A 439 -30.28 -6.89 -36.42
CA ASP A 439 -29.08 -7.71 -36.71
C ASP A 439 -27.86 -7.20 -35.91
N TYR A 440 -27.99 -7.14 -34.57
CA TYR A 440 -26.89 -6.72 -33.70
C TYR A 440 -25.76 -7.75 -33.70
N ARG A 441 -24.53 -7.29 -33.95
CA ARG A 441 -23.30 -8.10 -33.99
C ARG A 441 -22.36 -7.66 -32.89
N ARG A 442 -22.30 -8.42 -31.79
CA ARG A 442 -21.49 -8.10 -30.60
C ARG A 442 -20.02 -7.88 -30.94
N PHE A 443 -19.49 -8.61 -31.91
CA PHE A 443 -18.09 -8.61 -32.29
C PHE A 443 -17.84 -7.97 -33.65
N ALA A 444 -18.75 -7.10 -34.12
CA ALA A 444 -18.63 -6.40 -35.40
C ALA A 444 -17.22 -5.85 -35.67
N LEU A 445 -16.72 -6.10 -36.89
CA LEU A 445 -15.43 -5.61 -37.36
C LEU A 445 -15.55 -4.10 -37.66
N ALA A 446 -15.21 -3.28 -36.66
CA ALA A 446 -15.21 -1.82 -36.78
C ALA A 446 -13.81 -1.29 -37.11
N ASP A 447 -13.74 -0.18 -37.87
CA ASP A 447 -12.48 0.49 -38.23
C ASP A 447 -11.62 0.85 -37.02
N ASP A 448 -12.28 1.21 -35.91
CA ASP A 448 -11.63 1.61 -34.67
C ASP A 448 -11.40 0.44 -33.70
N GLN A 449 -11.61 -0.80 -34.18
CA GLN A 449 -11.41 -2.10 -33.50
C GLN A 449 -12.23 -2.32 -32.23
N ILE A 450 -13.09 -1.37 -31.86
CA ILE A 450 -14.02 -1.47 -30.73
C ILE A 450 -15.41 -1.74 -31.29
N SER A 451 -15.94 -2.94 -31.09
CA SER A 451 -17.32 -3.24 -31.47
C SER A 451 -18.30 -2.44 -30.61
N PRO A 452 -19.42 -1.96 -31.16
CA PRO A 452 -20.49 -1.42 -30.33
C PRO A 452 -20.98 -2.46 -29.31
N ARG A 453 -21.25 -2.02 -28.08
CA ARG A 453 -21.65 -2.91 -26.97
C ARG A 453 -23.09 -2.62 -26.51
N ALA A 454 -23.96 -3.60 -26.70
CA ALA A 454 -25.24 -3.77 -26.01
C ALA A 454 -25.08 -4.63 -24.76
N TYR A 455 -26.04 -4.54 -23.85
CA TYR A 455 -26.10 -5.34 -22.63
C TYR A 455 -27.08 -6.51 -22.75
N LEU A 456 -26.88 -7.56 -21.95
CA LEU A 456 -27.85 -8.65 -21.84
C LEU A 456 -29.24 -8.08 -21.50
N GLY A 457 -30.24 -8.44 -22.31
CA GLY A 457 -31.60 -7.92 -22.22
C GLY A 457 -31.90 -6.76 -23.19
N GLU A 458 -30.90 -6.12 -23.81
CA GLU A 458 -31.10 -5.06 -24.81
C GLU A 458 -31.15 -5.59 -26.25
N SER A 459 -30.46 -6.70 -26.55
CA SER A 459 -30.42 -7.34 -27.87
C SER A 459 -30.08 -8.82 -27.75
N LEU A 460 -30.40 -9.62 -28.78
CA LEU A 460 -29.95 -11.01 -28.86
C LEU A 460 -28.45 -11.02 -29.18
N MET A 461 -27.68 -11.77 -28.41
CA MET A 461 -26.22 -11.87 -28.57
C MET A 461 -25.71 -13.21 -28.03
N TRP A 462 -24.56 -13.64 -28.53
CA TRP A 462 -23.89 -14.86 -28.10
C TRP A 462 -22.48 -14.52 -27.61
N TYR A 463 -22.05 -15.22 -26.56
CA TYR A 463 -20.69 -15.19 -26.05
C TYR A 463 -20.21 -16.63 -25.94
N THR A 464 -18.97 -16.90 -26.35
CA THR A 464 -18.40 -18.25 -26.36
C THR A 464 -16.90 -18.22 -26.05
N GLY A 465 -16.38 -19.28 -25.46
CA GLY A 465 -14.93 -19.44 -25.21
C GLY A 465 -14.15 -19.73 -26.49
N ASP A 466 -14.79 -20.38 -27.47
CA ASP A 466 -14.22 -20.63 -28.78
C ASP A 466 -13.96 -19.33 -29.56
N GLU A 467 -13.19 -19.44 -30.64
CA GLU A 467 -13.17 -18.37 -31.65
C GLU A 467 -14.56 -18.21 -32.26
N HIS A 468 -14.90 -16.97 -32.64
CA HIS A 468 -16.24 -16.62 -33.05
C HIS A 468 -16.28 -15.65 -34.24
N ASP A 469 -17.41 -15.64 -34.94
CA ASP A 469 -17.74 -14.62 -35.94
C ASP A 469 -18.25 -13.31 -35.30
N GLU A 470 -18.67 -12.35 -36.12
CA GLU A 470 -19.18 -11.05 -35.65
C GLU A 470 -20.44 -11.16 -34.75
N ALA A 471 -21.25 -12.21 -34.93
CA ALA A 471 -22.46 -12.45 -34.15
C ALA A 471 -22.17 -13.15 -32.80
N GLY A 472 -21.02 -13.82 -32.70
CA GLY A 472 -20.60 -14.58 -31.51
C GLY A 472 -20.78 -16.09 -31.64
N HIS A 473 -21.05 -16.61 -32.85
CA HIS A 473 -21.13 -18.05 -33.10
C HIS A 473 -19.75 -18.63 -33.37
N ILE A 474 -19.55 -19.89 -32.98
CA ILE A 474 -18.28 -20.61 -33.14
C ILE A 474 -17.84 -20.59 -34.61
N SER A 475 -16.59 -20.20 -34.86
CA SER A 475 -16.00 -20.20 -36.19
C SER A 475 -14.56 -20.72 -36.17
N GLU A 476 -14.30 -21.75 -36.95
CA GLU A 476 -12.95 -22.28 -37.20
C GLU A 476 -12.38 -21.78 -38.54
N ASP A 477 -13.08 -20.87 -39.22
CA ASP A 477 -12.62 -20.33 -40.50
C ASP A 477 -11.31 -19.53 -40.33
N PRO A 478 -10.25 -19.83 -41.10
CA PRO A 478 -8.96 -19.16 -40.93
C PRO A 478 -8.99 -17.64 -41.17
N GLN A 479 -9.86 -17.13 -42.05
CA GLN A 479 -9.95 -15.69 -42.31
C GLN A 479 -10.71 -14.99 -41.19
N THR A 480 -11.81 -15.58 -40.71
CA THR A 480 -12.53 -15.09 -39.52
C THR A 480 -11.59 -15.06 -38.31
N ARG A 481 -10.86 -16.15 -38.05
CA ARG A 481 -9.86 -16.24 -36.98
C ARG A 481 -8.86 -15.10 -37.08
N ARG A 482 -8.27 -14.88 -38.27
CA ARG A 482 -7.30 -13.81 -38.49
C ARG A 482 -7.90 -12.44 -38.16
N MET A 483 -9.04 -12.09 -38.75
CA MET A 483 -9.66 -10.76 -38.59
C MET A 483 -10.06 -10.49 -37.14
N MET A 484 -10.66 -11.48 -36.46
CA MET A 484 -11.10 -11.33 -35.07
C MET A 484 -9.93 -11.22 -34.09
N TYR A 485 -8.87 -12.00 -34.32
CA TYR A 485 -7.67 -11.93 -33.51
C TYR A 485 -6.93 -10.60 -33.71
N GLU A 486 -6.75 -10.15 -34.96
CA GLU A 486 -6.17 -8.85 -35.30
C GLU A 486 -6.98 -7.70 -34.69
N LYS A 487 -8.32 -7.78 -34.74
CA LYS A 487 -9.21 -6.82 -34.07
C LYS A 487 -8.97 -6.76 -32.57
N ARG A 488 -8.99 -7.90 -31.87
CA ARG A 488 -8.78 -7.92 -30.41
C ARG A 488 -7.40 -7.39 -30.03
N MET A 489 -6.37 -7.72 -30.80
CA MET A 489 -4.99 -7.28 -30.54
C MET A 489 -4.71 -5.84 -30.93
N GLY A 490 -5.34 -5.31 -31.98
CA GLY A 490 -5.14 -3.95 -32.44
C GLY A 490 -5.50 -2.89 -31.39
N LYS A 491 -6.42 -3.21 -30.47
CA LYS A 491 -6.83 -2.30 -29.37
C LYS A 491 -5.65 -1.76 -28.57
N ARG A 492 -4.54 -2.49 -28.50
CA ARG A 492 -3.29 -2.10 -27.81
C ARG A 492 -2.73 -0.77 -28.32
N GLU A 493 -2.72 -0.57 -29.64
CA GLU A 493 -2.21 0.66 -30.25
C GLU A 493 -3.11 1.86 -29.89
N LYS A 494 -4.43 1.64 -29.93
CA LYS A 494 -5.41 2.65 -29.54
C LYS A 494 -5.27 3.05 -28.07
N ILE A 495 -5.09 2.08 -27.18
CA ILE A 495 -4.83 2.34 -25.75
C ILE A 495 -3.60 3.23 -25.59
N LEU A 496 -2.46 2.88 -26.19
CA LEU A 496 -1.21 3.66 -26.07
C LEU A 496 -1.35 5.10 -26.61
N LYS A 497 -2.11 5.28 -27.70
CA LYS A 497 -2.30 6.58 -28.34
C LYS A 497 -3.21 7.50 -27.52
N GLU A 498 -4.26 6.94 -26.93
CA GLU A 498 -5.32 7.72 -26.26
C GLU A 498 -5.11 7.89 -24.76
N THR A 499 -4.26 7.08 -24.12
CA THR A 499 -3.98 7.24 -22.69
C THR A 499 -2.99 8.39 -22.46
N PRO A 500 -3.18 9.19 -21.40
CA PRO A 500 -2.26 10.26 -21.05
C PRO A 500 -0.86 9.73 -20.72
N ASP A 501 0.17 10.53 -20.98
CA ASP A 501 1.55 10.14 -20.65
C ASP A 501 1.78 9.97 -19.15
N GLU A 502 1.07 10.73 -18.31
CA GLU A 502 1.09 10.55 -16.85
C GLU A 502 0.62 9.17 -16.39
N ASP A 503 -0.23 8.49 -17.15
CA ASP A 503 -0.68 7.12 -16.86
C ASP A 503 0.29 6.06 -17.37
N LYS A 504 1.21 6.46 -18.26
CA LYS A 504 2.25 5.60 -18.82
C LYS A 504 3.46 5.56 -17.91
N ALA A 505 4.03 6.73 -17.61
CA ALA A 505 5.19 6.89 -16.77
C ALA A 505 5.27 8.31 -16.19
N VAL A 506 5.88 8.44 -15.01
CA VAL A 506 6.05 9.73 -14.33
C VAL A 506 7.52 9.92 -13.98
N LEU A 507 8.08 11.07 -14.35
CA LEU A 507 9.44 11.46 -13.99
C LEU A 507 9.41 12.43 -12.81
N PHE A 508 10.09 12.07 -11.73
CA PHE A 508 10.31 12.92 -10.56
C PHE A 508 11.77 13.40 -10.51
N GLY A 509 11.97 14.62 -10.01
CA GLY A 509 13.28 15.27 -9.97
C GLY A 509 13.45 16.29 -11.10
N GLU A 510 14.68 16.79 -11.25
CA GLU A 510 15.02 17.72 -12.32
C GLU A 510 15.10 17.00 -13.67
N GLN A 511 14.87 17.72 -14.77
CA GLN A 511 14.91 17.16 -16.12
C GLN A 511 16.35 16.95 -16.64
N ASP A 512 17.33 17.63 -16.05
CA ASP A 512 18.76 17.46 -16.31
C ASP A 512 19.37 16.51 -15.28
N TYR A 513 19.23 15.21 -15.52
CA TYR A 513 19.75 14.15 -14.66
C TYR A 513 20.84 13.34 -15.36
N GLU A 514 21.75 12.81 -14.55
CA GLU A 514 22.79 11.87 -14.98
C GLU A 514 22.40 10.44 -14.62
N ASP A 515 21.87 10.26 -13.40
CA ASP A 515 21.40 8.98 -12.88
C ASP A 515 19.89 8.91 -12.93
N LEU A 516 19.37 7.85 -13.55
CA LEU A 516 17.94 7.58 -13.60
C LEU A 516 17.63 6.31 -12.81
N ILE A 517 16.91 6.50 -11.72
CA ILE A 517 16.32 5.42 -10.92
C ILE A 517 15.01 5.02 -11.59
N ILE A 518 14.89 3.77 -12.01
CA ILE A 518 13.70 3.20 -12.63
C ILE A 518 13.02 2.31 -11.59
N THR A 519 11.74 2.56 -11.32
CA THR A 519 10.98 1.85 -10.29
C THR A 519 9.50 1.85 -10.63
N TRP A 520 8.70 1.17 -9.80
CA TRP A 520 7.25 1.12 -9.89
C TRP A 520 6.67 0.75 -8.51
N GLY A 521 5.34 0.78 -8.38
CA GLY A 521 4.68 0.45 -7.11
C GLY A 521 5.12 1.36 -5.96
N ILE A 522 4.90 0.90 -4.72
CA ILE A 522 5.19 1.69 -3.52
C ILE A 522 6.67 2.09 -3.37
N THR A 523 7.57 1.33 -3.99
CA THR A 523 9.02 1.62 -4.00
C THR A 523 9.34 2.99 -4.61
N THR A 524 8.46 3.50 -5.47
CA THR A 524 8.53 4.88 -5.98
C THR A 524 8.62 5.90 -4.85
N GLY A 525 7.86 5.72 -3.77
CA GLY A 525 7.86 6.65 -2.65
C GLY A 525 9.23 6.81 -2.00
N ALA A 526 9.90 5.68 -1.72
CA ALA A 526 11.24 5.68 -1.13
C ALA A 526 12.29 6.29 -2.07
N ALA A 527 12.21 5.99 -3.36
CA ALA A 527 13.11 6.55 -4.37
C ALA A 527 12.93 8.07 -4.51
N VAL A 528 11.69 8.57 -4.52
CA VAL A 528 11.40 10.01 -4.63
C VAL A 528 11.83 10.76 -3.36
N ASP A 529 11.56 10.20 -2.19
CA ASP A 529 11.98 10.82 -0.92
C ASP A 529 13.51 10.86 -0.75
N ALA A 530 14.26 10.01 -1.46
CA ALA A 530 15.72 10.00 -1.46
C ALA A 530 16.34 11.12 -2.32
N ILE A 531 15.63 11.66 -3.32
CA ILE A 531 16.16 12.69 -4.26
C ILE A 531 16.81 13.87 -3.53
N PRO A 532 16.18 14.51 -2.52
CA PRO A 532 16.78 15.67 -1.85
C PRO A 532 18.10 15.35 -1.14
N GLU A 533 18.24 14.13 -0.61
CA GLU A 533 19.45 13.68 0.07
C GLU A 533 20.56 13.30 -0.92
N LEU A 534 20.21 12.70 -2.06
CA LEU A 534 21.16 12.48 -3.15
C LEU A 534 21.67 13.80 -3.73
N ALA A 535 20.78 14.79 -3.90
CA ALA A 535 21.14 16.13 -4.37
C ALA A 535 22.09 16.84 -3.38
N SER A 536 21.87 16.70 -2.07
CA SER A 536 22.77 17.30 -1.06
C SER A 536 24.18 16.69 -1.06
N LYS A 537 24.32 15.45 -1.56
CA LYS A 537 25.60 14.78 -1.83
C LYS A 537 26.21 15.13 -3.19
N GLY A 538 25.56 15.98 -3.98
CA GLY A 538 26.04 16.43 -5.30
C GLY A 538 25.64 15.56 -6.47
N TYR A 539 24.72 14.61 -6.30
CA TYR A 539 24.24 13.75 -7.39
C TYR A 539 23.05 14.37 -8.12
N ARG A 540 23.06 14.29 -9.46
CA ARG A 540 21.92 14.67 -10.33
C ARG A 540 21.08 13.44 -10.64
N ALA A 541 20.25 13.04 -9.68
CA ALA A 541 19.40 11.86 -9.78
C ALA A 541 17.93 12.23 -10.06
N ALA A 542 17.29 11.49 -10.96
CA ALA A 542 15.85 11.51 -11.19
C ALA A 542 15.24 10.11 -11.00
N VAL A 543 13.93 10.05 -10.78
CA VAL A 543 13.18 8.80 -10.62
C VAL A 543 12.14 8.69 -11.73
N LEU A 544 12.25 7.67 -12.57
CA LEU A 544 11.22 7.26 -13.52
C LEU A 544 10.35 6.16 -12.89
N GLN A 545 9.12 6.53 -12.55
CA GLN A 545 8.09 5.58 -12.19
C GLN A 545 7.40 5.06 -13.46
N LEU A 546 7.44 3.74 -13.68
CA LEU A 546 6.64 3.09 -14.70
C LEU A 546 5.27 2.71 -14.12
N ARG A 547 4.19 3.07 -14.84
CA ARG A 547 2.80 2.88 -14.40
C ARG A 547 2.05 1.92 -15.33
N MET A 548 2.01 2.20 -16.63
CA MET A 548 1.39 1.29 -17.61
C MET A 548 2.36 0.20 -18.05
N MET A 549 2.13 -1.02 -17.56
CA MET A 549 2.99 -2.18 -17.82
C MET A 549 2.57 -2.95 -19.07
N ASP A 550 1.27 -2.96 -19.39
CA ASP A 550 0.72 -3.48 -20.64
C ASP A 550 -0.50 -2.63 -21.06
N PRO A 551 -0.61 -2.21 -22.33
CA PRO A 551 0.45 -2.22 -23.34
C PRO A 551 1.62 -1.30 -22.93
N PHE A 552 2.86 -1.77 -23.10
CA PHE A 552 4.04 -1.01 -22.65
C PHE A 552 4.35 0.19 -23.58
N PRO A 553 4.56 1.39 -23.03
CA PRO A 553 4.79 2.63 -23.79
C PRO A 553 6.27 2.78 -24.22
N SER A 554 6.75 1.89 -25.10
CA SER A 554 8.18 1.77 -25.45
C SER A 554 8.83 3.08 -25.91
N ASP A 555 8.24 3.80 -26.86
CA ASP A 555 8.85 5.01 -27.43
C ASP A 555 9.00 6.14 -26.40
N HIS A 556 7.95 6.34 -25.59
CA HIS A 556 7.93 7.34 -24.52
C HIS A 556 9.00 7.02 -23.47
N VAL A 557 9.07 5.77 -23.02
CA VAL A 557 10.05 5.33 -22.02
C VAL A 557 11.47 5.39 -22.57
N ALA A 558 11.72 4.86 -23.77
CA ALA A 558 13.04 4.88 -24.40
C ALA A 558 13.58 6.31 -24.58
N GLY A 559 12.70 7.27 -24.91
CA GLY A 559 13.05 8.69 -25.00
C GLY A 559 13.55 9.28 -23.68
N ILE A 560 12.98 8.85 -22.54
CA ILE A 560 13.43 9.25 -21.20
C ILE A 560 14.75 8.54 -20.88
N LEU A 561 14.81 7.21 -21.03
CA LEU A 561 16.00 6.41 -20.72
C LEU A 561 17.26 6.88 -21.45
N SER A 562 17.13 7.30 -22.70
CA SER A 562 18.26 7.72 -23.56
C SER A 562 19.02 8.96 -23.05
N LYS A 563 18.44 9.73 -22.13
CA LYS A 563 19.07 10.94 -21.55
C LYS A 563 19.99 10.61 -20.38
N ALA A 564 19.81 9.46 -19.74
CA ALA A 564 20.58 9.07 -18.57
C ALA A 564 21.95 8.51 -18.98
N GLU A 565 22.98 8.82 -18.20
CA GLU A 565 24.26 8.11 -18.30
C GLU A 565 24.22 6.78 -17.53
N ASN A 566 23.44 6.74 -16.46
CA ASN A 566 23.33 5.58 -15.57
C ASN A 566 21.88 5.18 -15.34
N LEU A 567 21.54 3.93 -15.65
CA LEU A 567 20.23 3.34 -15.35
C LEU A 567 20.34 2.43 -14.12
N ILE A 568 19.48 2.66 -13.13
CA ILE A 568 19.44 1.92 -11.86
C ILE A 568 18.01 1.41 -11.65
N SER A 569 17.80 0.10 -11.52
CA SER A 569 16.49 -0.43 -11.12
C SER A 569 16.41 -0.57 -9.61
N ILE A 570 15.29 -0.17 -9.01
CA ILE A 570 14.98 -0.44 -7.59
C ILE A 570 13.65 -1.18 -7.51
N GLU A 571 13.67 -2.42 -7.01
CA GLU A 571 12.48 -3.28 -7.01
C GLU A 571 12.45 -4.25 -5.83
N ALA A 572 11.25 -4.58 -5.35
CA ALA A 572 11.02 -5.56 -4.30
C ALA A 572 10.83 -7.01 -4.85
N ASN A 573 11.76 -7.46 -5.70
CA ASN A 573 11.80 -8.83 -6.21
C ASN A 573 13.24 -9.31 -6.51
N TYR A 574 13.43 -10.61 -6.68
CA TYR A 574 14.77 -11.21 -6.87
C TYR A 574 15.36 -10.99 -8.28
N LEU A 575 14.53 -11.01 -9.32
CA LEU A 575 14.97 -10.99 -10.71
C LEU A 575 15.31 -9.57 -11.20
N GLY A 576 14.68 -8.55 -10.64
CA GLY A 576 14.57 -7.23 -11.27
C GLY A 576 13.62 -7.30 -12.47
N GLN A 577 12.36 -7.68 -12.23
CA GLN A 577 11.40 -7.94 -13.29
C GLN A 577 11.11 -6.70 -14.16
N LEU A 578 11.10 -5.50 -13.57
CA LEU A 578 10.97 -4.24 -14.32
C LEU A 578 12.20 -4.02 -15.20
N ALA A 579 13.41 -4.27 -14.67
CA ALA A 579 14.63 -4.19 -15.48
C ALA A 579 14.59 -5.14 -16.68
N GLU A 580 14.10 -6.37 -16.50
CA GLU A 580 13.90 -7.31 -17.62
C GLU A 580 12.83 -6.83 -18.59
N LEU A 581 11.73 -6.24 -18.10
CA LEU A 581 10.68 -5.67 -18.95
C LEU A 581 11.20 -4.49 -19.77
N VAL A 582 11.94 -3.58 -19.17
CA VAL A 582 12.57 -2.43 -19.86
C VAL A 582 13.53 -2.92 -20.93
N LYS A 583 14.35 -3.93 -20.63
CA LYS A 583 15.23 -4.55 -21.63
C LYS A 583 14.44 -5.19 -22.77
N TRP A 584 13.39 -5.92 -22.46
CA TRP A 584 12.51 -6.55 -23.45
C TRP A 584 11.83 -5.53 -24.36
N LYS A 585 11.31 -4.43 -23.79
CA LYS A 585 10.45 -3.49 -24.51
C LYS A 585 11.17 -2.30 -25.14
N CYS A 586 12.33 -1.91 -24.59
CA CYS A 586 13.10 -0.75 -25.04
C CYS A 586 14.51 -1.10 -25.52
N GLY A 587 15.00 -2.32 -25.29
CA GLY A 587 16.38 -2.71 -25.59
C GLY A 587 17.44 -2.11 -24.64
N ALA A 588 17.01 -1.36 -23.62
CA ALA A 588 17.91 -0.73 -22.65
C ALA A 588 18.33 -1.72 -21.54
N ASP A 589 19.64 -1.93 -21.36
CA ASP A 589 20.18 -2.88 -20.38
C ASP A 589 20.39 -2.21 -19.01
N VAL A 590 19.47 -2.44 -18.07
CA VAL A 590 19.55 -1.90 -16.70
C VAL A 590 20.41 -2.83 -15.83
N ARG A 591 21.72 -2.60 -15.84
CA ARG A 591 22.71 -3.44 -15.15
C ARG A 591 22.81 -3.21 -13.65
N LYS A 592 22.59 -1.97 -13.20
CA LYS A 592 22.64 -1.61 -11.77
C LYS A 592 21.27 -1.92 -11.16
N ARG A 593 21.22 -2.85 -10.20
CA ARG A 593 19.99 -3.34 -9.59
C ARG A 593 20.07 -3.30 -8.08
N VAL A 594 19.15 -2.59 -7.45
CA VAL A 594 18.92 -2.60 -6.00
C VAL A 594 17.65 -3.40 -5.76
N LEU A 595 17.78 -4.52 -5.08
CA LEU A 595 16.71 -5.50 -4.96
C LEU A 595 16.44 -5.83 -3.51
N LYS A 596 15.17 -6.01 -3.17
CA LYS A 596 14.75 -6.48 -1.83
C LYS A 596 13.73 -7.59 -1.97
N TYR A 597 13.91 -8.66 -1.22
CA TYR A 597 12.99 -9.81 -1.24
C TYR A 597 12.82 -10.43 0.15
N THR A 598 13.01 -9.62 1.19
CA THR A 598 12.79 -10.02 2.60
C THR A 598 11.32 -9.97 3.02
N GLY A 599 10.45 -9.39 2.18
CA GLY A 599 9.04 -9.16 2.52
C GLY A 599 8.76 -7.81 3.17
N ARG A 600 9.78 -6.97 3.38
CA ARG A 600 9.69 -5.63 3.97
C ARG A 600 9.64 -4.55 2.89
N LEU A 601 9.16 -3.36 3.24
CA LEU A 601 9.28 -2.18 2.39
C LEU A 601 10.76 -1.80 2.21
N ILE A 602 11.06 -1.22 1.05
CA ILE A 602 12.33 -0.53 0.82
C ILE A 602 12.20 0.87 1.45
N THR A 603 13.15 1.26 2.29
CA THR A 603 13.10 2.56 2.98
C THR A 603 13.91 3.64 2.25
N GLN A 604 13.66 4.91 2.58
CA GLN A 604 14.42 6.03 1.99
C GLN A 604 15.94 5.87 2.22
N ASP A 605 16.35 5.53 3.45
CA ASP A 605 17.75 5.38 3.83
C ASP A 605 18.43 4.20 3.13
N GLU A 606 17.70 3.08 2.91
CA GLU A 606 18.20 1.97 2.10
C GLU A 606 18.48 2.40 0.65
N VAL A 607 17.62 3.22 0.05
CA VAL A 607 17.85 3.75 -1.30
C VAL A 607 19.11 4.60 -1.34
N VAL A 608 19.26 5.53 -0.38
CA VAL A 608 20.44 6.41 -0.33
C VAL A 608 21.73 5.60 -0.14
N HIS A 609 21.76 4.65 0.80
CA HIS A 609 22.92 3.79 1.02
C HIS A 609 23.24 2.91 -0.18
N ALA A 610 22.22 2.36 -0.85
CA ALA A 610 22.42 1.58 -2.06
C ALA A 610 22.98 2.44 -3.21
N PHE A 611 22.54 3.69 -3.32
CA PHE A 611 23.05 4.62 -4.33
C PHE A 611 24.55 4.90 -4.14
N ASP A 612 25.00 5.14 -2.91
CA ASP A 612 26.43 5.35 -2.60
C ASP A 612 27.29 4.12 -2.98
N ARG A 613 26.76 2.92 -2.72
CA ARG A 613 27.40 1.65 -3.12
C ARG A 613 27.46 1.48 -4.64
N ILE A 614 26.42 1.87 -5.36
CA ILE A 614 26.42 1.90 -6.83
C ILE A 614 27.49 2.85 -7.36
N LYS A 615 27.62 4.04 -6.77
CA LYS A 615 28.66 5.01 -7.13
C LYS A 615 30.07 4.51 -6.82
N SER A 616 30.19 3.59 -5.86
CA SER A 616 31.43 2.88 -5.54
C SER A 616 31.73 1.68 -6.47
N GLY A 617 30.88 1.42 -7.47
CA GLY A 617 31.11 0.42 -8.52
C GLY A 617 30.28 -0.86 -8.39
N GLU A 618 29.45 -1.00 -7.35
CA GLU A 618 28.57 -2.17 -7.23
C GLU A 618 27.43 -2.13 -8.26
N THR A 619 27.12 -3.28 -8.85
CA THR A 619 26.05 -3.41 -9.85
C THR A 619 24.83 -4.17 -9.35
N ARG A 620 24.97 -4.97 -8.29
CA ARG A 620 23.86 -5.69 -7.69
C ARG A 620 23.91 -5.56 -6.19
N ILE A 621 22.91 -4.90 -5.64
CA ILE A 621 22.75 -4.67 -4.22
C ILE A 621 21.51 -5.40 -3.75
N VAL A 622 21.66 -6.20 -2.71
CA VAL A 622 20.53 -6.84 -2.03
C VAL A 622 20.34 -6.14 -0.69
N LEU A 623 19.15 -5.58 -0.49
CA LEU A 623 18.75 -4.91 0.73
C LEU A 623 18.25 -5.93 1.76
N SER A 624 18.51 -5.66 3.04
CA SER A 624 18.22 -6.60 4.14
C SER A 624 17.48 -5.98 5.33
N GLY A 625 17.11 -4.69 5.29
CA GLY A 625 16.48 -4.02 6.44
C GLY A 625 15.10 -4.55 6.82
N GLY A 626 14.71 -4.33 8.08
CA GLY A 626 13.43 -4.73 8.66
C GLY A 626 13.46 -6.05 9.46
N GLU A 627 14.59 -6.32 10.14
CA GLU A 627 14.81 -7.45 11.07
C GLU A 627 15.20 -7.01 12.48
#